data_AF-A0A5N7WLH9-F1
#
_entry.id   AF-A0A5N7WLH9-F1
#
_cell.length_a   1.000
_cell.length_b   1.000
_cell.length_c   1.000
_cell.angle_alpha   90.00
_cell.angle_beta   90.00
_cell.angle_gamma   90.00
#
_symmetry.space_group_name_H-M   'P 1'
#
loop_
_entity.id
_entity.type
_entity.pdbx_description
1 polymer ?
#
loop_
_entity_poly.entity_id
_entity_poly.type
_entity_poly.pdbx_seq_one_letter_code
_entity_poly.pdbx_strand_id
1 'polypeptide(L)'
;MCQVFISADPQLWAHRARSIRLHGVATSIRLENLFWQVLEEIAARDGYTVPQLCTRLYDELLAERGAVDNFSSFLRVCSTRYLALQLAGEIPQDMGIPIRSLGNASPPQSASAQLTH
;
A
#
# COMPACT_ATOMS: atom_id res chain seq x y z
N MET A 1 0.97 27.53 1.21
CA MET A 1 0.66 26.23 0.55
C MET A 1 1.93 25.55 0.06
N CYS A 2 2.82 26.23 -0.67
CA CYS A 2 4.05 25.62 -1.21
C CYS A 2 5.03 25.09 -0.16
N GLN A 3 5.20 25.76 0.99
CA GLN A 3 6.19 25.37 2.00
C GLN A 3 5.95 23.96 2.55
N VAL A 4 4.69 23.56 2.76
CA VAL A 4 4.33 22.23 3.28
C VAL A 4 4.76 21.11 2.33
N PHE A 5 4.76 21.35 1.02
CA PHE A 5 5.13 20.35 0.01
C PHE A 5 6.60 20.44 -0.42
N ILE A 6 7.19 21.64 -0.46
CA ILE A 6 8.56 21.86 -0.93
C ILE A 6 9.58 21.60 0.18
N SER A 7 9.21 21.77 1.45
CA SER A 7 10.10 21.47 2.59
C SER A 7 10.08 20.00 3.00
N ALA A 8 9.39 19.13 2.26
CA ALA A 8 9.44 17.69 2.48
C ALA A 8 10.86 17.16 2.22
N ASP A 9 11.28 16.17 3.01
CA ASP A 9 12.59 15.54 2.85
C ASP A 9 12.70 14.92 1.44
N PRO A 10 13.69 15.33 0.61
CA PRO A 10 13.90 14.77 -0.72
C PRO A 10 14.10 13.26 -0.76
N GLN A 11 14.49 12.65 0.36
CA GLN A 11 14.57 11.20 0.45
C GLN A 11 13.19 10.54 0.29
N LEU A 12 12.08 11.21 0.60
CA LEU A 12 10.75 10.60 0.52
C LEU A 12 10.35 10.20 -0.90
N TRP A 13 10.67 11.03 -1.90
CA TRP A 13 10.38 10.75 -3.32
C TRP A 13 11.57 10.16 -4.08
N ALA A 14 12.74 10.01 -3.44
CA ALA A 14 13.83 9.24 -4.01
C ALA A 14 13.42 7.77 -4.17
N HIS A 15 13.67 7.18 -5.34
CA HIS A 15 13.32 5.80 -5.61
C HIS A 15 14.43 4.84 -5.16
N ARG A 16 14.01 3.73 -4.55
CA ARG A 16 14.85 2.58 -4.22
C ARG A 16 14.29 1.31 -4.87
N ALA A 17 15.18 0.55 -5.49
CA ALA A 17 14.86 -0.79 -5.96
C ALA A 17 15.10 -1.81 -4.83
N ARG A 18 14.17 -2.75 -4.65
CA ARG A 18 14.32 -3.91 -3.76
C ARG A 18 14.03 -5.17 -4.56
N SER A 19 14.88 -6.19 -4.39
CA SER A 19 14.66 -7.50 -5.00
C SER A 19 13.78 -8.34 -4.08
N ILE A 20 12.61 -8.75 -4.57
CA ILE A 20 11.62 -9.55 -3.84
C ILE A 20 11.37 -10.83 -4.64
N ARG A 21 11.35 -11.99 -3.97
CA ARG A 21 11.06 -13.27 -4.62
C ARG A 21 9.55 -13.48 -4.71
N LEU A 22 9.01 -13.42 -5.92
CA LEU A 22 7.62 -13.74 -6.23
C LEU A 22 7.59 -15.09 -6.95
N HIS A 23 6.94 -16.10 -6.36
CA HIS A 23 6.96 -17.49 -6.86
C HIS A 23 8.36 -18.03 -7.22
N GLY A 24 9.38 -17.68 -6.42
CA GLY A 24 10.77 -18.11 -6.65
C GLY A 24 11.55 -17.28 -7.66
N VAL A 25 10.89 -16.40 -8.43
CA VAL A 25 11.55 -15.47 -9.35
C VAL A 25 11.95 -14.20 -8.61
N ALA A 26 13.22 -13.79 -8.74
CA ALA A 26 13.71 -12.53 -8.18
C ALA A 26 13.18 -11.36 -9.02
N THR A 27 12.19 -10.65 -8.48
CA THR A 27 11.56 -9.49 -9.12
C THR A 27 12.09 -8.20 -8.49
N SER A 28 12.67 -7.34 -9.33
CA SER A 28 13.13 -6.01 -8.89
C SER A 28 11.97 -5.03 -8.90
N ILE A 29 11.57 -4.56 -7.73
CA ILE A 29 10.47 -3.60 -7.55
C ILE A 29 11.09 -2.24 -7.20
N ARG A 30 10.74 -1.18 -7.95
CA ARG A 30 11.25 0.18 -7.75
C ARG A 30 10.13 1.11 -7.27
N LEU A 31 10.24 1.56 -6.03
CA LEU A 31 9.32 2.49 -5.37
C LEU A 31 10.08 3.60 -4.67
N GLU A 32 9.40 4.71 -4.46
CA GLU A 32 9.79 5.84 -3.62
C GLU A 32 9.91 5.39 -2.16
N ASN A 33 10.81 6.01 -1.40
CA ASN A 33 11.03 5.62 -0.01
C ASN A 33 9.79 5.76 0.86
N LEU A 34 8.93 6.76 0.59
CA LEU A 34 7.65 6.90 1.30
C LEU A 34 6.78 5.66 1.15
N PHE A 35 6.65 5.11 -0.07
CA PHE A 35 5.87 3.89 -0.29
C PHE A 35 6.50 2.69 0.40
N TRP A 36 7.84 2.58 0.42
CA TRP A 36 8.50 1.55 1.20
C TRP A 36 8.22 1.64 2.69
N GLN A 37 8.25 2.84 3.27
CA GLN A 37 7.94 3.06 4.69
C GLN A 37 6.49 2.66 5.02
N VAL A 38 5.53 3.05 4.18
CA VAL A 38 4.12 2.67 4.38
C VAL A 38 3.94 1.14 4.25
N LEU A 39 4.60 0.49 3.30
CA LEU A 39 4.58 -0.98 3.19
C LEU A 39 5.23 -1.67 4.40
N GLU A 40 6.28 -1.09 4.98
CA GLU A 40 6.91 -1.57 6.22
C GLU A 40 5.94 -1.49 7.39
N GLU A 41 5.19 -0.40 7.53
CA GLU A 41 4.15 -0.25 8.55
C GLU A 41 3.02 -1.27 8.38
N ILE A 42 2.45 -1.38 7.17
CA ILE A 42 1.39 -2.34 6.85
C ILE A 42 1.85 -3.77 7.19
N ALA A 43 3.07 -4.13 6.79
CA ALA A 43 3.61 -5.46 7.05
C ALA A 43 3.78 -5.69 8.55
N ALA A 44 4.36 -4.73 9.27
CA ALA A 44 4.60 -4.83 10.71
C ALA A 44 3.30 -5.02 11.52
N ARG A 45 2.19 -4.36 11.14
CA ARG A 45 0.90 -4.49 11.82
C ARG A 45 0.34 -5.90 11.85
N ASP A 46 0.58 -6.66 10.79
CA ASP A 46 0.16 -8.06 10.70
C ASP A 46 1.30 -9.06 11.05
N GLY A 47 2.45 -8.57 11.49
CA GLY A 47 3.61 -9.40 11.82
C GLY A 47 4.29 -10.01 10.60
N TYR A 48 4.21 -9.36 9.44
CA TYR A 48 4.90 -9.73 8.22
C TYR A 48 6.15 -8.89 7.98
N THR A 49 7.09 -9.45 7.23
CA THR A 49 8.14 -8.68 6.54
C THR A 49 7.58 -8.11 5.24
N VAL A 50 8.18 -7.03 4.72
CA VAL A 50 7.77 -6.44 3.42
C VAL A 50 7.77 -7.47 2.28
N PRO A 51 8.78 -8.34 2.10
CA PRO A 51 8.73 -9.38 1.08
C PRO A 51 7.53 -10.31 1.25
N GLN A 52 7.21 -10.73 2.48
CA GLN A 52 6.03 -11.58 2.73
C GLN A 52 4.72 -10.87 2.39
N LEU A 53 4.57 -9.60 2.78
CA LEU A 53 3.41 -8.78 2.40
C LEU A 53 3.28 -8.68 0.89
N CYS A 54 4.37 -8.33 0.18
CA CYS A 54 4.37 -8.22 -1.27
C CYS A 54 4.02 -9.54 -1.96
N THR A 55 4.55 -10.67 -1.50
CA THR A 55 4.18 -11.98 -2.06
C THR A 55 2.69 -12.27 -1.85
N ARG A 56 2.15 -12.06 -0.66
CA ARG A 56 0.71 -12.29 -0.39
C ARG A 56 -0.18 -11.41 -1.27
N LEU A 57 0.13 -10.12 -1.36
CA LEU A 57 -0.62 -9.18 -2.20
C LEU A 57 -0.54 -9.56 -3.69
N TYR A 58 0.59 -10.08 -4.15
CA TYR A 58 0.75 -10.58 -5.51
C TYR A 58 -0.14 -11.82 -5.74
N ASP A 59 -0.10 -12.79 -4.83
CA ASP A 59 -0.87 -14.03 -4.91
C ASP A 59 -2.38 -13.75 -4.89
N GLU A 60 -2.84 -12.88 -4.00
CA GLU A 60 -4.25 -12.48 -3.88
C GLU A 60 -4.72 -11.72 -5.13
N LEU A 61 -3.91 -10.80 -5.65
CA LEU A 61 -4.24 -10.08 -6.89
C LEU A 61 -4.29 -11.02 -8.10
N LEU A 62 -3.37 -11.99 -8.18
CA LEU A 62 -3.36 -13.01 -9.22
C LEU A 62 -4.60 -13.92 -9.13
N ALA A 63 -4.99 -14.33 -7.92
CA ALA A 63 -6.18 -15.15 -7.70
C ALA A 63 -7.47 -14.41 -8.10
N GLU A 64 -7.56 -13.12 -7.79
CA GLU A 64 -8.75 -12.29 -8.08
C GLU A 64 -8.86 -11.92 -9.57
N ARG A 65 -7.75 -11.59 -10.23
CA ARG A 65 -7.75 -11.04 -11.60
C ARG A 65 -7.25 -11.99 -12.68
N GLY A 66 -6.70 -13.13 -12.31
CA GLY A 66 -6.08 -14.11 -13.22
C GLY A 66 -4.71 -13.67 -13.78
N ALA A 67 -4.32 -12.41 -13.61
CA ALA A 67 -3.03 -11.86 -14.01
C ALA A 67 -2.63 -10.69 -13.11
N VAL A 68 -1.32 -10.42 -13.02
CA VAL A 68 -0.76 -9.27 -12.30
C VAL A 68 0.01 -8.38 -13.27
N ASP A 69 -0.62 -7.27 -13.66
CA ASP A 69 0.01 -6.22 -14.45
C ASP A 69 0.33 -5.01 -13.57
N ASN A 70 1.46 -4.35 -13.83
CA ASN A 70 1.85 -3.10 -13.16
C ASN A 70 1.91 -3.20 -11.61
N PHE A 71 2.49 -4.29 -11.08
CA PHE A 71 2.54 -4.54 -9.64
C PHE A 71 3.14 -3.39 -8.81
N SER A 72 4.13 -2.65 -9.35
CA SER A 72 4.67 -1.47 -8.67
C SER A 72 3.62 -0.36 -8.51
N SER A 73 2.77 -0.13 -9.51
CA SER A 73 1.68 0.85 -9.43
C SER A 73 0.61 0.39 -8.44
N PHE A 74 0.30 -0.91 -8.43
CA PHE A 74 -0.60 -1.50 -7.45
C PHE A 74 -0.13 -1.25 -6.01
N LEU A 75 1.16 -1.48 -5.71
CA LEU A 75 1.72 -1.23 -4.39
C LEU A 75 1.61 0.24 -3.96
N ARG A 76 1.83 1.20 -4.88
CA ARG A 76 1.60 2.63 -4.59
C ARG A 76 0.15 2.91 -4.20
N VAL A 77 -0.79 2.34 -4.96
CA VAL A 77 -2.23 2.50 -4.69
C VAL A 77 -2.60 1.86 -3.35
N CYS A 78 -2.06 0.69 -3.01
CA CYS A 78 -2.25 0.07 -1.70
C CYS A 78 -1.80 0.99 -0.56
N SER A 79 -0.61 1.57 -0.65
CA SER A 79 -0.09 2.50 0.36
C SER A 79 -0.97 3.76 0.49
N THR A 80 -1.36 4.38 -0.61
CA THR A 80 -2.22 5.58 -0.57
C THR A 80 -3.61 5.25 -0.03
N ARG A 81 -4.19 4.12 -0.41
CA ARG A 81 -5.49 3.66 0.10
C ARG A 81 -5.42 3.37 1.59
N TYR A 82 -4.35 2.74 2.08
CA TYR A 82 -4.13 2.51 3.51
C TYR A 82 -4.17 3.83 4.30
N LEU A 83 -3.40 4.83 3.88
CA LEU A 83 -3.38 6.14 4.52
C LEU A 83 -4.76 6.82 4.45
N ALA A 84 -5.43 6.78 3.30
CA ALA A 84 -6.76 7.37 3.14
C ALA A 84 -7.80 6.74 4.09
N LEU A 85 -7.77 5.41 4.25
CA LEU A 85 -8.64 4.70 5.18
C LEU A 85 -8.33 5.02 6.64
N GLN A 86 -7.06 5.27 6.98
CA GLN A 86 -6.71 5.77 8.31
C GLN A 86 -7.27 7.17 8.57
N LEU A 87 -7.19 8.06 7.58
CA LEU A 87 -7.78 9.40 7.68
C LEU A 87 -9.32 9.35 7.79
N ALA A 88 -9.96 8.40 7.12
CA ALA A 88 -11.40 8.17 7.21
C ALA A 88 -11.85 7.48 8.51
N GLY A 89 -10.91 7.01 9.33
CA GLY A 89 -11.20 6.24 10.56
C GLY A 89 -11.64 4.79 10.31
N GLU A 90 -11.54 4.31 9.06
CA GLU A 90 -11.85 2.92 8.69
C GLU A 90 -10.73 1.95 9.08
N ILE A 91 -9.49 2.43 9.10
CA ILE A 91 -8.34 1.71 9.66
C ILE A 91 -7.87 2.49 10.90
N PRO A 92 -7.83 1.87 12.10
CA PRO A 92 -7.29 2.54 13.28
C PRO A 92 -5.83 2.95 13.08
N GLN A 93 -5.45 4.13 13.57
CA GLN A 93 -4.04 4.57 13.60
C GLN A 93 -3.21 3.81 14.63
N ASP A 94 -3.85 3.08 15.55
CA ASP A 94 -3.18 2.19 16.50
C ASP A 94 -2.51 1.01 15.77
N MET A 95 -1.17 1.03 15.74
CA MET A 95 -0.35 -0.01 15.12
C MET A 95 -0.42 -1.36 15.85
N GLY A 96 -0.91 -1.40 17.09
CA GLY A 96 -1.14 -2.64 17.83
C GLY A 96 -2.34 -3.45 17.32
N ILE A 97 -3.20 -2.86 16.50
CA ILE A 97 -4.37 -3.51 15.90
C ILE A 97 -3.99 -4.08 14.52
N PRO A 98 -3.99 -5.42 14.33
CA PRO A 98 -3.69 -6.04 13.05
C PRO A 98 -4.73 -5.66 11.99
N ILE A 99 -4.30 -5.35 10.77
CA ILE A 99 -5.19 -5.00 9.65
C ILE A 99 -6.09 -6.20 9.32
N ARG A 100 -5.57 -7.42 9.40
CA ARG A 100 -6.37 -8.65 9.19
C ARG A 100 -7.53 -8.83 10.16
N SER A 101 -7.53 -8.15 11.31
CA SER A 101 -8.62 -8.22 12.30
C SER A 101 -9.81 -7.31 11.95
N LEU A 102 -9.63 -6.38 11.01
CA LEU A 102 -10.64 -5.39 10.60
C LEU A 102 -11.67 -5.97 9.61
N GLY A 103 -11.85 -7.30 9.61
CA GLY A 103 -12.52 -8.08 8.57
C GLY A 103 -13.74 -7.41 7.93
N ASN A 104 -13.72 -7.32 6.59
CA ASN A 104 -14.77 -6.81 5.70
C ASN A 104 -15.65 -5.69 6.28
N ALA A 105 -15.04 -4.68 6.92
CA ALA A 105 -15.71 -3.40 7.05
C ALA A 105 -16.11 -2.99 5.63
N SER A 106 -17.41 -3.09 5.32
CA SER A 106 -17.95 -2.66 4.04
C SER A 106 -17.46 -1.24 3.82
N PRO A 107 -16.96 -0.87 2.62
CA PRO A 107 -16.53 0.49 2.37
C PRO A 107 -17.69 1.41 2.78
N PRO A 108 -17.44 2.51 3.51
CA PRO A 108 -18.47 3.49 3.79
C PRO A 108 -19.05 3.90 2.43
N GLN A 109 -20.36 3.74 2.30
CA GLN A 109 -21.11 4.22 1.14
C GLN A 109 -21.13 5.75 1.19
N SER A 110 -20.03 6.38 0.78
CA SER A 110 -19.92 7.80 0.46
C SER A 110 -18.57 7.98 -0.27
N ALA A 111 -18.51 8.38 -1.53
CA ALA A 111 -19.32 9.35 -2.23
C ALA A 111 -19.53 8.95 -3.70
N SER A 112 -20.80 8.90 -4.09
CA SER A 112 -21.22 9.09 -5.47
C SER A 112 -20.84 10.51 -5.90
N ALA A 113 -19.60 10.72 -6.35
CA ALA A 113 -19.28 11.89 -7.16
C ALA A 113 -19.71 11.56 -8.60
N GLN A 114 -20.95 11.91 -8.90
CA GLN A 114 -21.47 11.97 -10.27
C GLN A 114 -20.50 12.82 -11.11
N LEU A 115 -19.77 12.19 -12.02
CA LEU A 115 -19.15 12.88 -13.15
C LEU A 115 -20.23 13.04 -14.21
N THR A 116 -21.07 14.06 -14.03
CA THR A 116 -21.78 14.69 -15.14
C THR A 116 -20.82 15.61 -15.87
N HIS A 117 -20.46 15.24 -17.09
CA HIS A 117 -20.29 16.16 -18.20
C HIS A 117 -20.76 15.47 -19.48
#